data_AF-A0A382S7G4-F1
#
_entry.id   AF-A0A382S7G4-F1
#
_cell.length_a   1.000
_cell.length_b   1.000
_cell.length_c   1.000
_cell.angle_alpha   90.00
_cell.angle_beta   90.00
_cell.angle_gamma   90.00
#
_symmetry.space_group_name_H-M   'P 1'
#
loop_
_entity.id
_entity.type
_entity.pdbx_description
1 polymer ?
#
loop_
_entity_poly.entity_id
_entity_poly.type
_entity_poly.pdbx_seq_one_letter_code
_entity_poly.pdbx_strand_id
1 'polypeptide(L)'
;MKKVYSARDIEDLHRGGGLGDISADDILTPSARDRMKELGVATAKRNGSPAKGGGSDGGIDPSVRASSPKADLERLFNCPAVHELKEQICEVGRRLWQRAYVDGNGGNLSIRLTEDVVLCTPTLVSKGFMKPEDLCLVDLDGNQLAGVKKRT
;
A
#
# COMPACT_ATOMS: atom_id res chain seq x y z
N MET A 1 10.19 27.63 2.34
CA MET A 1 10.08 26.56 3.35
C MET A 1 9.12 25.53 2.80
N LYS A 2 9.42 24.22 2.93
CA LYS A 2 8.51 23.16 2.49
C LYS A 2 7.27 23.15 3.39
N LYS A 3 6.08 23.23 2.81
CA LYS A 3 4.83 23.18 3.59
C LYS A 3 4.28 21.76 3.56
N VAL A 4 3.69 21.33 4.67
CA VAL A 4 3.05 20.01 4.78
C VAL A 4 1.54 20.24 4.74
N TYR A 5 0.84 19.53 3.85
CA TYR A 5 -0.61 19.62 3.68
C TYR A 5 -1.29 18.34 4.17
N SER A 6 -2.29 18.51 5.05
CA SER A 6 -3.19 17.46 5.53
C SER A 6 -4.41 17.30 4.62
N ALA A 7 -5.20 16.24 4.82
CA ALA A 7 -6.45 16.04 4.07
C ALA A 7 -7.43 17.21 4.22
N ARG A 8 -7.50 17.81 5.42
CA ARG A 8 -8.35 18.97 5.70
C ARG A 8 -7.89 20.21 4.94
N ASP A 9 -6.59 20.43 4.85
CA ASP A 9 -6.04 21.56 4.09
C ASP A 9 -6.39 21.44 2.59
N ILE A 10 -6.39 20.22 2.04
CA ILE A 10 -6.83 19.97 0.66
C ILE A 10 -8.32 20.24 0.46
N GLU A 11 -9.17 19.84 1.41
CA GLU A 11 -10.60 20.15 1.34
C GLU A 11 -10.88 21.65 1.38
N ASP A 12 -10.18 22.37 2.26
CA ASP A 12 -10.35 23.82 2.42
C ASP A 12 -9.82 24.56 1.19
N LEU A 13 -8.68 24.12 0.61
CA LEU A 13 -8.15 24.65 -0.66
C LEU A 13 -9.07 24.35 -1.84
N HIS A 14 -9.68 23.17 -1.89
CA HIS A 14 -10.66 22.82 -2.92
C HIS A 14 -11.92 23.69 -2.82
N ARG A 15 -12.43 23.91 -1.60
CA ARG A 15 -13.59 24.79 -1.35
C ARG A 15 -13.30 26.25 -1.71
N GLY A 16 -12.06 26.70 -1.55
CA GLY A 16 -11.59 28.04 -1.92
C GLY A 16 -11.13 28.18 -3.37
N GLY A 17 -11.12 27.12 -4.18
CA GLY A 17 -10.64 27.14 -5.57
C GLY A 17 -9.10 27.22 -5.73
N GLY A 18 -8.33 27.09 -4.65
CA GLY A 18 -6.87 27.30 -4.58
C GLY A 18 -6.03 26.02 -4.69
N LEU A 19 -6.53 24.96 -5.34
CA LEU A 19 -5.76 23.71 -5.53
C LEU A 19 -4.50 23.88 -6.40
N GLY A 20 -4.41 25.00 -7.15
CA GLY A 20 -3.24 25.36 -7.94
C GLY A 20 -2.08 25.99 -7.14
N ASP A 21 -2.29 26.32 -5.86
CA ASP A 21 -1.28 26.98 -5.02
C ASP A 21 -0.31 25.98 -4.36
N ILE A 22 -0.50 24.67 -4.59
CA ILE A 22 0.35 23.61 -4.06
C ILE A 22 1.59 23.50 -4.97
N SER A 23 2.75 23.87 -4.44
CA SER A 23 4.01 23.73 -5.16
C SER A 23 4.41 22.25 -5.28
N ALA A 24 5.12 21.90 -6.35
CA ALA A 24 5.64 20.54 -6.56
C ALA A 24 6.61 20.06 -5.46
N ASP A 25 7.19 21.00 -4.69
CA ASP A 25 8.12 20.71 -3.59
C ASP A 25 7.44 20.55 -2.22
N ASP A 26 6.13 20.78 -2.14
CA ASP A 26 5.36 20.66 -0.89
C ASP A 26 5.03 19.20 -0.57
N ILE A 27 4.94 18.89 0.72
CA ILE A 27 4.72 17.53 1.21
C ILE A 27 3.23 17.31 1.45
N LEU A 28 2.64 16.38 0.69
CA LEU A 28 1.28 15.90 0.93
C LEU A 28 1.32 14.67 1.85
N THR A 29 0.49 14.64 2.90
CA THR A 29 0.26 13.40 3.65
C THR A 29 -0.46 12.36 2.77
N PRO A 30 -0.41 11.05 3.10
CA PRO A 30 -1.13 10.02 2.34
C PRO A 30 -2.61 10.36 2.15
N SER A 31 -3.31 10.72 3.24
CA SER A 31 -4.73 11.10 3.19
C SER A 31 -4.98 12.39 2.40
N ALA A 32 -4.01 13.32 2.34
CA ALA A 32 -4.11 14.49 1.46
C ALA A 32 -4.03 14.12 -0.02
N ARG A 33 -3.14 13.20 -0.39
CA ARG A 33 -3.06 12.64 -1.75
C ARG A 33 -4.33 11.88 -2.13
N ASP A 34 -4.85 11.05 -1.24
CA ASP A 34 -6.12 10.35 -1.45
C ASP A 34 -7.25 11.35 -1.70
N ARG A 35 -7.30 12.42 -0.91
CA ARG A 35 -8.31 13.46 -1.07
C ARG A 35 -8.17 14.25 -2.38
N MET A 36 -6.94 14.56 -2.80
CA MET A 36 -6.70 15.19 -4.12
C MET A 36 -7.13 14.28 -5.27
N LYS A 37 -6.93 12.96 -5.15
CA LYS A 37 -7.35 11.98 -6.15
C LYS A 37 -8.87 11.84 -6.22
N GLU A 38 -9.56 11.78 -5.09
CA GLU A 38 -11.03 11.80 -5.03
C GLU A 38 -11.63 13.06 -5.68
N LEU A 39 -10.91 14.18 -5.58
CA LEU A 39 -11.28 15.46 -6.18
C LEU A 39 -10.78 15.64 -7.62
N GLY A 40 -10.14 14.61 -8.21
CA GLY A 40 -9.78 14.56 -9.62
C GLY A 40 -8.44 15.22 -10.02
N VAL A 41 -7.50 15.42 -9.10
CA VAL A 41 -6.20 16.08 -9.38
C VAL A 41 -5.07 15.05 -9.54
N ALA A 42 -4.44 15.00 -10.72
CA ALA A 42 -3.35 14.07 -11.03
C ALA A 42 -1.97 14.58 -10.56
N THR A 43 -1.14 13.72 -9.95
CA THR A 43 0.26 14.04 -9.56
C THR A 43 1.26 13.08 -10.23
N ALA A 44 2.44 13.61 -10.59
CA ALA A 44 3.47 12.95 -11.39
C ALA A 44 4.28 11.87 -10.62
N LYS A 45 4.60 10.75 -11.28
CA LYS A 45 5.34 9.58 -10.75
C LYS A 45 6.86 9.78 -10.73
N ARG A 46 7.56 9.23 -9.71
CA ARG A 46 9.03 9.08 -9.63
C ARG A 46 9.41 7.60 -9.60
N ASN A 47 10.35 7.20 -10.47
CA ASN A 47 10.85 5.82 -10.64
C ASN A 47 12.01 5.50 -9.68
N GLY A 48 12.05 4.25 -9.19
CA GLY A 48 13.19 3.64 -8.50
C GLY A 48 13.22 2.14 -8.80
N SER A 49 14.27 1.68 -9.48
CA SER A 49 14.39 0.32 -10.01
C SER A 49 14.70 -0.74 -8.93
N PRO A 50 14.18 -1.98 -9.01
CA PRO A 50 14.58 -3.09 -8.13
C PRO A 50 15.56 -4.06 -8.79
N ALA A 51 16.35 -4.74 -7.95
CA ALA A 51 17.31 -5.77 -8.29
C ALA A 51 16.64 -7.11 -8.63
N LYS A 52 17.28 -7.91 -9.50
CA LYS A 52 16.80 -9.21 -10.01
C LYS A 52 17.04 -10.38 -9.03
N GLY A 53 16.05 -11.26 -8.94
CA GLY A 53 16.18 -12.68 -8.58
C GLY A 53 15.08 -13.48 -9.27
N GLY A 54 15.41 -14.59 -9.95
CA GLY A 54 14.50 -15.34 -10.82
C GLY A 54 14.29 -16.80 -10.43
N GLY A 55 13.33 -17.46 -11.10
CA GLY A 55 13.16 -18.92 -11.16
C GLY A 55 11.75 -19.45 -10.85
N SER A 56 11.09 -20.03 -11.86
CA SER A 56 9.81 -20.77 -11.93
C SER A 56 9.61 -21.81 -10.82
N ASP A 57 8.43 -22.12 -10.27
CA ASP A 57 7.06 -22.17 -10.83
C ASP A 57 5.99 -21.82 -9.76
N GLY A 58 6.41 -21.13 -8.71
CA GLY A 58 5.55 -20.61 -7.63
C GLY A 58 6.07 -19.27 -7.08
N GLY A 59 7.04 -18.67 -7.78
CA GLY A 59 7.74 -17.47 -7.37
C GLY A 59 7.02 -16.18 -7.73
N ILE A 60 7.56 -15.09 -7.23
CA ILE A 60 7.12 -13.74 -7.60
C ILE A 60 7.70 -13.40 -8.97
N ASP A 61 6.83 -13.14 -9.95
CA ASP A 61 7.25 -12.65 -11.26
C ASP A 61 7.61 -11.15 -11.16
N PRO A 62 8.89 -10.78 -11.30
CA PRO A 62 9.33 -9.40 -11.14
C PRO A 62 8.87 -8.49 -12.29
N SER A 63 8.26 -9.02 -13.35
CA SER A 63 7.70 -8.25 -14.47
C SER A 63 6.28 -7.74 -14.20
N VAL A 64 5.57 -8.30 -13.22
CA VAL A 64 4.22 -7.83 -12.84
C VAL A 64 4.31 -6.41 -12.31
N ARG A 65 3.38 -5.57 -12.76
CA ARG A 65 3.25 -4.16 -12.37
C ARG A 65 1.86 -3.88 -11.83
N ALA A 66 1.67 -2.77 -11.14
CA ALA A 66 0.36 -2.32 -10.69
C ALA A 66 -0.64 -2.12 -11.86
N SER A 67 -0.12 -1.80 -13.05
CA SER A 67 -0.92 -1.67 -14.28
C SER A 67 -1.14 -2.99 -15.02
N SER A 68 -0.62 -4.11 -14.52
CA SER A 68 -0.84 -5.42 -15.15
C SER A 68 -2.33 -5.81 -15.11
N PRO A 69 -2.79 -6.67 -16.03
CA PRO A 69 -4.13 -7.23 -15.98
C PRO A 69 -4.50 -7.79 -14.61
N LYS A 70 -5.77 -7.65 -14.21
CA LYS A 70 -6.26 -8.15 -12.92
C LYS A 70 -5.96 -9.64 -12.71
N ALA A 71 -6.03 -10.45 -13.76
CA ALA A 71 -5.70 -11.87 -13.68
C ALA A 71 -4.25 -12.14 -13.25
N ASP A 72 -3.29 -11.31 -13.70
CA ASP A 72 -1.89 -11.44 -13.31
C ASP A 72 -1.67 -11.01 -11.86
N LEU A 73 -2.35 -9.95 -11.41
CA LEU A 73 -2.33 -9.49 -10.03
C LEU A 73 -2.93 -10.53 -9.07
N GLU A 74 -4.04 -11.15 -9.45
CA GLU A 74 -4.65 -12.25 -8.69
C GLU A 74 -3.77 -13.50 -8.69
N ARG A 75 -3.13 -13.84 -9.81
CA ARG A 75 -2.14 -14.94 -9.86
C ARG A 75 -0.98 -14.67 -8.91
N LEU A 76 -0.42 -13.46 -8.94
CA LEU A 76 0.65 -13.05 -8.03
C LEU A 76 0.19 -13.12 -6.58
N PHE A 77 -0.98 -12.57 -6.26
CA PHE A 77 -1.51 -12.54 -4.89
C PHE A 77 -1.72 -13.94 -4.30
N ASN A 78 -2.05 -14.92 -5.14
CA ASN A 78 -2.37 -16.28 -4.73
C ASN A 78 -1.26 -17.30 -5.00
N CYS A 79 -0.08 -16.88 -5.49
CA CYS A 79 1.01 -17.82 -5.74
C CYS A 79 1.64 -18.32 -4.42
N PRO A 80 2.26 -19.52 -4.41
CA PRO A 80 2.84 -20.11 -3.21
C PRO A 80 3.84 -19.20 -2.48
N ALA A 81 4.76 -18.54 -3.19
CA ALA A 81 5.73 -17.66 -2.56
C ALA A 81 5.08 -16.45 -1.85
N VAL A 82 4.03 -15.87 -2.42
CA VAL A 82 3.31 -14.78 -1.76
C VAL A 82 2.49 -15.29 -0.58
N HIS A 83 1.97 -16.52 -0.64
CA HIS A 83 1.28 -17.14 0.49
C HIS A 83 2.23 -17.31 1.70
N GLU A 84 3.44 -17.79 1.49
CA GLU A 84 4.45 -17.90 2.56
C GLU A 84 4.78 -16.51 3.18
N LEU A 85 4.85 -15.46 2.36
CA LEU A 85 5.05 -14.09 2.85
C LEU A 85 3.86 -13.59 3.68
N LYS A 86 2.63 -13.97 3.31
CA LYS A 86 1.43 -13.65 4.09
C LYS A 86 1.46 -14.31 5.47
N GLU A 87 1.87 -15.58 5.53
CA GLU A 87 2.05 -16.30 6.80
C GLU A 87 3.12 -15.65 7.68
N GLN A 88 4.25 -15.25 7.08
CA GLN A 88 5.32 -14.53 7.79
C GLN A 88 4.84 -13.19 8.36
N ILE A 89 4.06 -12.41 7.60
CA ILE A 89 3.45 -11.17 8.12
C ILE A 89 2.55 -11.47 9.31
N CYS A 90 1.71 -12.50 9.24
CA CYS A 90 0.82 -12.88 10.34
C CYS A 90 1.61 -13.29 11.58
N GLU A 91 2.68 -14.07 11.43
CA GLU A 91 3.54 -14.50 12.53
C GLU A 91 4.29 -13.31 13.17
N VAL A 92 4.81 -12.37 12.36
CA VAL A 92 5.41 -11.13 12.87
C VAL A 92 4.37 -10.28 13.59
N GLY A 93 3.17 -10.13 13.02
CA GLY A 93 2.06 -9.42 13.65
C GLY A 93 1.72 -9.98 15.03
N ARG A 94 1.63 -11.32 15.14
CA ARG A 94 1.40 -12.03 16.40
C ARG A 94 2.49 -11.74 17.43
N ARG A 95 3.75 -11.79 17.01
CA ARG A 95 4.92 -11.49 17.87
C ARG A 95 4.95 -10.05 18.37
N LEU A 96 4.56 -9.09 17.53
CA LEU A 96 4.47 -7.67 17.91
C LEU A 96 3.34 -7.45 18.92
N TRP A 97 2.18 -8.06 18.67
CA TRP A 97 1.03 -7.97 19.57
C TRP A 97 1.32 -8.61 20.94
N GLN A 98 1.91 -9.81 20.97
CA GLN A 98 2.29 -10.50 22.22
C GLN A 98 3.28 -9.71 23.09
N ARG A 99 4.11 -8.85 22.47
CA ARG A 99 5.07 -7.98 23.16
C ARG A 99 4.53 -6.58 23.47
N ALA A 100 3.24 -6.34 23.22
CA ALA A 100 2.59 -5.04 23.41
C ALA A 100 3.27 -3.88 22.62
N TYR A 101 3.85 -4.18 21.44
CA TYR A 101 4.44 -3.15 20.57
C TYR A 101 3.43 -2.48 19.63
N VAL A 102 2.21 -3.02 19.56
CA VAL A 102 1.09 -2.47 18.78
C VAL A 102 -0.18 -2.51 19.63
N ASP A 103 -1.02 -1.49 19.49
CA ASP A 103 -2.26 -1.26 20.24
C ASP A 103 -3.46 -2.05 19.68
N GLY A 104 -3.20 -3.30 19.28
CA GLY A 104 -4.18 -4.14 18.61
C GLY A 104 -4.30 -3.77 17.13
N ASN A 105 -5.09 -2.75 16.81
CA ASN A 105 -5.46 -2.39 15.43
C ASN A 105 -4.48 -1.43 14.75
N GLY A 106 -3.66 -0.69 15.50
CA GLY A 106 -2.64 0.18 14.93
C GLY A 106 -1.39 -0.58 14.46
N GLY A 107 -0.45 0.18 13.90
CA GLY A 107 0.74 -0.33 13.23
C GLY A 107 0.42 -0.99 11.88
N ASN A 108 1.41 -1.07 10.98
CA ASN A 108 1.27 -1.68 9.66
C ASN A 108 2.50 -2.51 9.31
N LEU A 109 2.29 -3.59 8.57
CA LEU A 109 3.36 -4.39 7.99
C LEU A 109 3.16 -4.44 6.47
N SER A 110 4.25 -4.37 5.73
CA SER A 110 4.21 -4.43 4.27
C SER A 110 5.48 -5.05 3.69
N ILE A 111 5.34 -5.76 2.58
CA ILE A 111 6.43 -6.30 1.79
C ILE A 111 6.25 -5.84 0.35
N ARG A 112 7.28 -5.21 -0.21
CA ARG A 112 7.30 -4.88 -1.64
C ARG A 112 7.59 -6.15 -2.43
N LEU A 113 6.68 -6.55 -3.32
CA LEU A 113 6.81 -7.77 -4.12
C LEU A 113 7.50 -7.49 -5.45
N THR A 114 7.09 -6.43 -6.15
CA THR A 114 7.69 -6.01 -7.43
C THR A 114 8.02 -4.51 -7.40
N GLU A 115 8.27 -3.89 -8.54
CA GLU A 115 8.63 -2.47 -8.62
C GLU A 115 7.59 -1.56 -7.95
N ASP A 116 6.32 -1.78 -8.26
CA ASP A 116 5.22 -0.93 -7.82
C ASP A 116 4.07 -1.69 -7.15
N VAL A 117 4.25 -2.97 -6.82
CA VAL A 117 3.26 -3.82 -6.13
C VAL A 117 3.73 -4.18 -4.71
N VAL A 118 2.84 -3.98 -3.74
CA VAL A 118 3.11 -4.15 -2.31
C VAL A 118 2.04 -5.03 -1.66
N LEU A 119 2.47 -6.01 -0.88
CA LEU A 119 1.62 -6.75 0.04
C LEU A 119 1.55 -5.99 1.36
N CYS A 120 0.35 -5.74 1.90
CA CYS A 120 0.19 -5.01 3.16
C CYS A 120 -0.90 -5.60 4.05
N THR A 121 -0.85 -5.22 5.32
CA THR A 121 -1.89 -5.54 6.31
C THR A 121 -3.17 -4.75 6.04
N PRO A 122 -4.35 -5.29 6.37
CA PRO A 122 -5.62 -4.58 6.25
C PRO A 122 -5.86 -3.58 7.39
N THR A 123 -6.74 -2.61 7.12
CA THR A 123 -7.19 -1.61 8.09
C THR A 123 -8.05 -2.25 9.19
N LEU A 124 -7.91 -1.77 10.43
CA LEU A 124 -8.74 -2.12 11.59
C LEU A 124 -8.78 -3.62 11.93
N VAL A 125 -7.73 -4.36 11.58
CA VAL A 125 -7.54 -5.76 11.99
C VAL A 125 -6.39 -5.84 12.96
N SER A 126 -6.64 -6.52 14.08
CA SER A 126 -5.60 -6.75 15.09
C SER A 126 -4.46 -7.58 14.52
N LYS A 127 -3.22 -7.08 14.68
CA LYS A 127 -2.02 -7.79 14.21
C LYS A 127 -1.84 -9.16 14.86
N GLY A 128 -2.44 -9.38 16.03
CA GLY A 128 -2.42 -10.66 16.74
C GLY A 128 -3.34 -11.75 16.17
N PHE A 129 -4.34 -11.37 15.37
CA PHE A 129 -5.41 -12.27 14.91
C PHE A 129 -5.62 -12.26 13.39
N MET A 130 -4.72 -11.62 12.65
CA MET A 130 -4.77 -11.56 11.19
C MET A 130 -4.50 -12.94 10.58
N LYS A 131 -5.20 -13.22 9.48
CA LYS A 131 -4.99 -14.42 8.66
C LYS A 131 -4.43 -14.07 7.29
N PRO A 132 -3.75 -15.00 6.58
CA PRO A 132 -3.22 -14.74 5.25
C PRO A 132 -4.25 -14.18 4.25
N GLU A 133 -5.51 -14.59 4.35
CA GLU A 133 -6.61 -14.16 3.47
C GLU A 133 -7.05 -12.71 3.74
N ASP A 134 -6.67 -12.17 4.90
CA ASP A 134 -7.01 -10.81 5.29
C ASP A 134 -6.10 -9.75 4.64
N LEU A 135 -4.94 -10.16 4.11
CA LEU A 135 -3.95 -9.24 3.54
C LEU A 135 -4.41 -8.64 2.21
N CYS A 136 -3.82 -7.51 1.86
CA CYS A 136 -4.17 -6.73 0.69
C CYS A 136 -2.96 -6.59 -0.24
N LEU A 137 -3.22 -6.57 -1.55
CA LEU A 137 -2.24 -6.15 -2.55
C LEU A 137 -2.56 -4.72 -2.94
N VAL A 138 -1.56 -3.85 -2.93
CA VAL A 138 -1.71 -2.42 -3.26
C VAL A 138 -0.59 -1.94 -4.18
N ASP A 139 -0.80 -0.83 -4.86
CA ASP A 139 0.28 -0.10 -5.53
C ASP A 139 1.00 0.88 -4.58
N LEU A 140 2.03 1.58 -5.07
CA LEU A 140 2.78 2.57 -4.27
C LEU A 140 1.97 3.83 -3.90
N ASP A 141 0.84 4.01 -4.57
CA ASP A 141 -0.13 5.05 -4.33
C ASP A 141 -1.20 4.60 -3.32
N GLY A 142 -1.12 3.36 -2.85
CA GLY A 142 -2.07 2.71 -1.95
C GLY A 142 -3.23 2.05 -2.67
N ASN A 143 -3.47 2.27 -3.97
CA ASN A 143 -4.65 1.72 -4.65
C ASN A 143 -4.71 0.20 -4.52
N GLN A 144 -5.87 -0.33 -4.14
CA GLN A 144 -6.04 -1.75 -3.89
C GLN A 144 -6.14 -2.51 -5.20
N LEU A 145 -5.22 -3.46 -5.37
CA LEU A 145 -5.06 -4.31 -6.55
C LEU A 145 -5.73 -5.67 -6.35
N ALA A 146 -5.65 -6.24 -5.14
CA ALA A 146 -6.27 -7.51 -4.76
C ALA A 146 -6.48 -7.62 -3.24
N GLY A 147 -7.19 -8.66 -2.80
CA GLY A 147 -7.58 -8.90 -1.41
C GLY A 147 -8.99 -8.39 -1.08
N VAL A 148 -9.65 -9.04 -0.11
CA VAL A 148 -11.08 -8.81 0.19
C VAL A 148 -11.27 -7.68 1.21
N LYS A 149 -10.40 -7.58 2.21
CA LYS A 149 -10.47 -6.51 3.21
C LYS A 149 -9.91 -5.20 2.65
N LYS A 150 -10.31 -4.08 3.26
CA LYS A 150 -9.77 -2.77 2.91
C LYS A 150 -8.30 -2.66 3.29
N ARG A 151 -7.48 -2.18 2.36
CA ARG A 151 -6.08 -1.80 2.59
C ARG A 151 -5.91 -0.78 3.72
N THR A 152 -4.71 -0.71 4.28
CA THR A 152 -4.32 0.37 5.21
C THR A 152 -3.72 1.57 4.51
#